data_AF-A0A836W1S8-F1
#
_entry.id   AF-A0A836W1S8-F1
#
_cell.length_a   1.000
_cell.length_b   1.000
_cell.length_c   1.000
_cell.angle_alpha   90.00
_cell.angle_beta   90.00
_cell.angle_gamma   90.00
#
_symmetry.space_group_name_H-M   'P 1'
#
loop_
_entity.id
_entity.type
_entity.pdbx_description
1 polymer ?
#
loop_
_entity_poly.entity_id
_entity_poly.type
_entity_poly.pdbx_seq_one_letter_code
_entity_poly.pdbx_strand_id
1 'polypeptide(L)'
;MPSRYEGFPNALVEAMACGTPVIASDCPSGPREILADGKFGELVVPGDPVALADAIERAERHSEQARQTAEHARQYVETHYGIESGIE
;
A
#
# COMPACT_ATOMS: atom_id res chain seq x y z
N MET A 1 0.31 -2.24 7.49
CA MET A 1 -0.70 -1.45 8.23
C MET A 1 -1.89 -2.35 8.60
N PRO A 2 -1.94 -2.90 9.83
CA PRO A 2 -2.94 -3.89 10.25
C PRO A 2 -4.23 -3.24 10.79
N SER A 3 -4.80 -2.29 10.05
CA SER A 3 -6.00 -1.55 10.48
C SER A 3 -7.28 -2.38 10.35
N ARG A 4 -8.29 -2.05 11.16
CA ARG A 4 -9.64 -2.68 11.11
C ARG A 4 -10.66 -1.82 10.36
N TYR A 5 -10.43 -0.52 10.25
CA TYR A 5 -11.26 0.47 9.55
C TYR A 5 -10.37 1.61 9.07
N GLU A 6 -10.64 2.15 7.89
CA GLU A 6 -9.97 3.33 7.37
C GLU A 6 -10.99 4.25 6.66
N GLY A 7 -10.78 5.56 6.76
CA GLY A 7 -11.52 6.56 5.98
C GLY A 7 -10.75 6.90 4.71
N PHE A 8 -9.60 7.55 4.90
CA PHE A 8 -8.58 7.72 3.87
C PHE A 8 -7.20 7.56 4.54
N PRO A 9 -6.51 6.43 4.35
CA PRO A 9 -5.30 6.12 5.10
C PRO A 9 -4.10 6.94 4.57
N ASN A 10 -3.93 8.16 5.10
CA ASN A 10 -2.79 9.02 4.72
C ASN A 10 -1.44 8.34 4.93
N ALA A 11 -1.28 7.56 6.01
CA ALA A 11 -0.04 6.83 6.28
C ALA A 11 0.29 5.81 5.17
N LEU A 12 -0.72 5.25 4.49
CA LEU A 12 -0.53 4.37 3.35
C LEU A 12 0.01 5.15 2.13
N VAL A 13 -0.59 6.31 1.85
CA VAL A 13 -0.17 7.20 0.76
C VAL A 13 1.24 7.74 1.01
N GLU A 14 1.56 8.15 2.24
CA GLU A 14 2.89 8.61 2.66
C GLU A 14 3.94 7.51 2.46
N ALA A 15 3.65 6.26 2.87
CA ALA A 15 4.57 5.14 2.68
C ALA A 15 4.85 4.86 1.19
N MET A 16 3.82 4.93 0.35
CA MET A 16 3.95 4.82 -1.10
C MET A 16 4.79 5.97 -1.67
N ALA A 17 4.54 7.22 -1.26
CA ALA A 17 5.33 8.38 -1.69
C ALA A 17 6.82 8.27 -1.29
N CYS A 18 7.12 7.62 -0.17
CA CYS A 18 8.49 7.32 0.25
C CYS A 18 9.13 6.13 -0.48
N GLY A 19 8.44 5.48 -1.43
CA GLY A 19 8.94 4.30 -2.14
C GLY A 19 9.13 3.08 -1.21
N THR A 20 8.33 2.99 -0.14
CA THR A 20 8.39 1.87 0.80
C THR A 20 7.44 0.75 0.36
N PRO A 21 7.87 -0.52 0.30
CA PRO A 21 6.95 -1.64 0.05
C PRO A 21 5.84 -1.69 1.09
N VAL A 22 4.59 -1.77 0.64
CA VAL A 22 3.43 -1.73 1.55
C VAL A 22 2.69 -3.05 1.58
N ILE A 23 2.36 -3.48 2.80
CA ILE A 23 1.39 -4.52 3.11
C ILE A 23 0.30 -3.86 3.96
N ALA A 24 -0.95 -3.92 3.52
CA ALA A 24 -2.09 -3.32 4.22
C ALA A 24 -3.21 -4.33 4.44
N SER A 25 -3.91 -4.20 5.56
CA SER A 25 -5.17 -4.94 5.73
C SER A 25 -6.22 -4.39 4.78
N ASP A 26 -6.94 -5.28 4.10
CA ASP A 26 -8.08 -4.96 3.24
C ASP A 26 -9.33 -4.67 4.10
N CYS A 27 -9.23 -3.65 4.96
CA CYS A 27 -10.36 -3.19 5.75
C CYS A 27 -11.35 -2.40 4.89
N PRO A 28 -12.62 -2.27 5.32
CA PRO A 28 -13.61 -1.49 4.58
C PRO A 28 -13.11 -0.06 4.32
N SER A 29 -13.19 0.34 3.04
CA SER A 29 -12.76 1.60 2.43
C SER A 29 -11.27 1.96 2.58
N GLY A 30 -10.66 2.55 1.55
CA GLY A 30 -9.30 3.10 1.61
C GLY A 30 -8.21 2.21 1.03
N PRO A 31 -7.67 1.18 1.73
CA PRO A 31 -6.48 0.45 1.29
C PRO A 31 -6.58 -0.20 -0.09
N ARG A 32 -7.71 -0.83 -0.40
CA ARG A 32 -7.94 -1.45 -1.71
C ARG A 32 -7.95 -0.44 -2.84
N GLU A 33 -8.59 0.70 -2.63
CA GLU A 33 -8.70 1.78 -3.62
C GLU A 33 -7.33 2.42 -3.85
N ILE A 34 -6.62 2.77 -2.78
CA ILE A 34 -5.29 3.40 -2.85
C ILE A 34 -4.24 2.45 -3.46
N LEU A 35 -4.30 1.16 -3.15
CA LEU A 35 -3.38 0.16 -3.72
C LEU A 35 -3.82 -0.37 -5.08
N ALA A 36 -4.90 0.16 -5.66
CA ALA A 36 -5.48 -0.29 -6.93
C ALA A 36 -5.64 -1.82 -7.00
N ASP A 37 -6.43 -2.37 -6.07
CA ASP A 37 -6.69 -3.81 -5.94
C ASP A 37 -5.43 -4.66 -5.74
N GLY A 38 -4.41 -4.09 -5.11
CA GLY A 38 -3.15 -4.75 -4.77
C GLY A 38 -2.05 -4.61 -5.82
N LYS A 39 -2.25 -3.78 -6.86
CA LYS A 39 -1.24 -3.49 -7.87
C LYS A 39 -0.01 -2.77 -7.30
N PHE A 40 -0.21 -1.96 -6.26
CA PHE A 40 0.84 -1.10 -5.67
C PHE A 40 1.29 -1.55 -4.28
N GLY A 41 0.83 -2.70 -3.81
CA GLY A 41 1.15 -3.24 -2.49
C GLY A 41 0.26 -4.44 -2.16
N GLU A 42 0.65 -5.24 -1.18
CA GLU A 42 -0.09 -6.46 -0.85
C GLU A 42 -1.27 -6.16 0.09
N LEU A 43 -2.42 -6.77 -0.18
CA LEU A 43 -3.62 -6.72 0.66
C LEU A 43 -3.79 -8.03 1.42
N VAL A 44 -3.90 -7.94 2.75
CA VAL A 44 -4.12 -9.09 3.63
C VAL A 44 -5.47 -9.01 4.34
N VAL A 45 -5.99 -10.16 4.76
CA VAL A 45 -7.25 -10.22 5.51
C VAL A 45 -7.10 -9.45 6.84
N PRO A 46 -8.01 -8.52 7.17
CA PRO A 46 -7.97 -7.79 8.43
C PRO A 46 -8.07 -8.72 9.64
N GLY A 47 -7.22 -8.50 10.64
CA GLY A 47 -7.22 -9.28 11.88
C GLY A 47 -6.63 -10.69 11.75
N ASP A 48 -5.98 -11.02 10.63
CA ASP A 48 -5.23 -12.25 10.44
C ASP A 48 -3.72 -12.01 10.60
N PRO A 49 -3.15 -12.28 11.79
CA PRO A 49 -1.73 -12.08 12.03
C PRO A 49 -0.84 -13.05 11.26
N VAL A 50 -1.34 -14.23 10.89
CA VAL A 50 -0.57 -15.22 10.12
C VAL A 50 -0.44 -14.75 8.68
N ALA A 51 -1.54 -14.31 8.07
CA ALA A 51 -1.51 -13.75 6.71
C ALA A 51 -0.58 -12.53 6.62
N LEU A 52 -0.58 -11.66 7.64
CA LEU A 52 0.32 -10.51 7.71
C LEU A 52 1.79 -10.94 7.83
N ALA A 53 2.11 -11.91 8.68
CA ALA A 53 3.47 -12.41 8.84
C ALA A 53 3.98 -13.03 7.54
N ASP A 54 3.16 -13.87 6.90
CA ASP A 54 3.51 -14.51 5.64
C ASP A 54 3.77 -13.49 4.51
N ALA A 55 2.99 -12.40 4.48
CA ALA A 55 3.17 -11.31 3.53
C ALA A 55 4.51 -10.57 3.76
N ILE A 56 4.85 -10.28 5.03
CA ILE A 56 6.13 -9.66 5.38
C ILE A 56 7.28 -10.55 4.94
N GLU A 57 7.21 -11.85 5.25
CA GLU A 57 8.25 -12.79 4.82
C GLU A 57 8.35 -12.92 3.30
N ARG A 58 7.23 -12.88 2.57
CA ARG A 58 7.23 -12.86 1.11
C ARG A 58 7.94 -11.63 0.56
N ALA A 59 7.66 -10.46 1.13
CA ALA A 59 8.29 -9.20 0.72
C ALA A 59 9.81 -9.22 0.98
N GLU A 60 10.25 -9.76 2.12
CA GLU A 60 11.67 -9.93 2.43
C GLU A 60 12.36 -10.92 1.47
N ARG A 61 11.74 -12.08 1.21
CA ARG A 61 12.27 -13.10 0.27
C ARG A 61 12.35 -12.59 -1.17
N HIS A 62 11.43 -11.71 -1.58
CA HIS A 62 11.34 -11.14 -2.93
C HIS A 62 11.60 -9.64 -2.90
N SER A 63 12.65 -9.22 -2.18
CA SER A 63 12.90 -7.80 -1.88
C SER A 63 13.18 -6.94 -3.12
N GLU A 64 13.60 -7.53 -4.25
CA GLU A 64 13.71 -6.79 -5.52
C GLU A 64 12.33 -6.47 -6.08
N GLN A 65 11.45 -7.47 -6.19
CA GLN A 65 10.08 -7.29 -6.68
C GLN A 65 9.30 -6.34 -5.76
N ALA A 66 9.47 -6.46 -4.45
CA ALA A 66 8.85 -5.57 -3.48
C ALA A 66 9.29 -4.11 -3.68
N ARG A 67 10.59 -3.87 -3.94
CA ARG A 67 11.13 -2.53 -4.27
C ARG A 67 10.60 -2.00 -5.61
N GLN A 68 10.52 -2.84 -6.63
CA GLN A 68 9.96 -2.45 -7.94
C GLN A 68 8.49 -2.04 -7.81
N THR A 69 7.69 -2.81 -7.08
CA THR A 69 6.30 -2.46 -6.79
C THR A 69 6.21 -1.14 -6.02
N ALA A 70 7.09 -0.92 -5.03
CA ALA A 70 7.11 0.32 -4.27
C ALA A 70 7.49 1.56 -5.10
N GLU A 71 8.41 1.41 -6.05
CA GLU A 71 8.77 2.47 -6.98
C GLU A 71 7.60 2.82 -7.91
N HIS A 72 6.88 1.81 -8.43
CA HIS A 72 5.67 2.06 -9.20
C HIS A 72 4.56 2.70 -8.35
N ALA A 73 4.42 2.29 -7.09
CA ALA A 73 3.48 2.88 -6.15
C ALA A 73 3.78 4.36 -5.89
N ARG A 74 5.06 4.71 -5.77
CA ARG A 74 5.52 6.09 -5.63
C ARG A 74 5.13 6.94 -6.82
N GLN A 75 5.45 6.49 -8.04
CA GLN A 75 5.09 7.20 -9.28
C GLN A 75 3.58 7.38 -9.42
N TYR A 76 2.81 6.36 -9.02
CA TYR A 76 1.34 6.46 -8.98
C TYR A 76 0.87 7.56 -8.02
N VAL A 77 1.42 7.61 -6.80
CA VAL A 77 1.05 8.64 -5.82
C VAL A 77 1.44 10.04 -6.26
N GLU A 78 2.65 10.21 -6.80
CA GLU A 78 3.12 11.51 -7.31
C GLU A 78 2.21 12.06 -8.42
N THR A 79 1.62 11.19 -9.24
CA THR A 79 0.73 11.58 -10.35
C THR A 79 -0.74 11.75 -9.95
N HIS A 80 -1.23 11.03 -8.94
CA HIS A 80 -2.66 11.00 -8.58
C HIS A 80 -2.99 11.81 -7.32
N TYR A 81 -2.02 12.02 -6.43
CA TYR A 81 -2.18 12.74 -5.15
C TYR A 81 -1.17 13.88 -4.99
N GLY A 82 -0.42 14.24 -6.04
CA GLY A 82 0.48 15.38 -6.04
C GLY A 82 -0.29 16.70 -5.89
N ILE A 83 0.36 17.74 -5.38
CA ILE A 83 -0.26 19.07 -5.23
C ILE A 83 -0.73 19.62 -6.60
N GLU A 84 -0.05 19.26 -7.68
CA GLU A 84 -0.41 19.65 -9.04
C GLU A 84 -1.65 18.92 -9.57
N SER A 85 -2.01 17.75 -9.05
CA SER A 85 -3.16 16.96 -9.50
C SER A 85 -4.49 17.38 -8.87
N GLY A 86 -4.49 18.38 -7.97
CA GLY A 86 -5.68 18.87 -7.26
C GLY A 86 -6.17 20.26 -7.70
N ILE A 87 -5.66 20.81 -8.80
CA ILE A 87 -5.95 22.19 -9.27
C ILE A 87 -6.92 22.23 -10.48
N GLU A 88 -7.44 21.10 -10.96
CA GLU A 88 -8.49 21.07 -12.01
C GLU A 88 -9.93 21.02 -11.48
#